data_AF-A0A511RN80-F1
#
_entry.id   AF-A0A511RN80-F1
#
_cell.length_a   1.000
_cell.length_b   1.000
_cell.length_c   1.000
_cell.angle_alpha   90.00
_cell.angle_beta   90.00
_cell.angle_gamma   90.00
#
_symmetry.space_group_name_H-M   'P 1'
#
loop_
_entity.id
_entity.type
_entity.pdbx_description
1 polymer ?
#
loop_
_entity_poly.entity_id
_entity_poly.type
_entity_poly.pdbx_seq_one_letter_code
_entity_poly.pdbx_strand_id
1 'polypeptide(L)'
;MLRRVLDELSRPQTLAQVAARVGVEPGVLWGMLETLERKGYVGLAYSESPACGTVCGACTLRNLCPASGSETPPPTPVWRLTPKGRRALEQGL
;
A
#
# COMPACT_ATOMS: atom_id res chain seq x y z
N MET A 1 -6.33 -6.93 -15.03
CA MET A 1 -5.05 -6.39 -14.48
C MET A 1 -5.29 -5.59 -13.21
N LEU A 2 -6.15 -4.57 -13.24
CA LEU A 2 -6.50 -3.75 -12.06
C LEU A 2 -6.93 -4.56 -10.83
N ARG A 3 -7.83 -5.55 -11.04
CA ARG A 3 -8.30 -6.45 -9.99
C ARG A 3 -7.18 -7.21 -9.28
N ARG A 4 -6.15 -7.67 -10.01
CA ARG A 4 -4.98 -8.35 -9.44
C ARG A 4 -4.17 -7.41 -8.55
N VAL A 5 -3.98 -6.16 -8.99
CA VAL A 5 -3.24 -5.16 -8.21
C VAL A 5 -3.98 -4.81 -6.93
N LEU A 6 -5.30 -4.64 -7.01
CA LEU A 6 -6.13 -4.40 -5.83
C LEU A 6 -6.12 -5.61 -4.87
N ASP A 7 -6.14 -6.83 -5.41
CA ASP A 7 -6.06 -8.07 -4.62
C ASP A 7 -4.73 -8.18 -3.87
N GLU A 8 -3.59 -7.89 -4.51
CA GLU A 8 -2.28 -7.83 -3.83
C GLU A 8 -2.26 -6.76 -2.73
N LEU A 9 -2.89 -5.60 -2.99
CA LEU A 9 -3.02 -4.51 -2.02
C LEU A 9 -4.07 -4.75 -0.93
N SER A 10 -4.75 -5.90 -0.93
CA SER A 10 -5.53 -6.34 0.23
C SER A 10 -4.68 -6.43 1.50
N ARG A 11 -3.37 -6.64 1.32
CA ARG A 11 -2.35 -6.55 2.35
C ARG A 11 -1.44 -5.35 2.07
N PRO A 12 -0.89 -4.72 3.12
CA PRO A 12 0.09 -3.65 2.94
C PRO A 12 1.35 -4.16 2.23
N GLN A 13 1.70 -3.57 1.09
CA GLN A 13 2.86 -3.97 0.29
C GLN A 13 3.57 -2.77 -0.35
N THR A 14 4.86 -2.92 -0.66
CA THR A 14 5.61 -1.89 -1.39
C THR A 14 5.33 -1.95 -2.89
N LEU A 15 5.57 -0.84 -3.59
CA LEU A 15 5.46 -0.76 -5.05
C LEU A 15 6.25 -1.89 -5.74
N ALA A 16 7.50 -2.11 -5.31
CA ALA A 16 8.38 -3.12 -5.89
C ALA A 16 7.83 -4.55 -5.71
N GLN A 17 7.24 -4.86 -4.56
CA GLN A 17 6.64 -6.17 -4.31
C GLN A 17 5.42 -6.42 -5.20
N VAL A 18 4.54 -5.43 -5.32
CA VAL A 18 3.35 -5.53 -6.17
C VAL A 18 3.76 -5.61 -7.64
N ALA A 19 4.72 -4.80 -8.07
CA ALA A 19 5.29 -4.84 -9.42
C ALA A 19 5.84 -6.24 -9.76
N ALA A 20 6.64 -6.82 -8.85
CA ALA A 20 7.20 -8.15 -9.03
C ALA A 20 6.13 -9.25 -9.10
N ARG A 21 5.07 -9.18 -8.28
CA ARG A 21 3.99 -10.18 -8.26
C ARG A 21 3.05 -10.10 -9.45
N VAL A 22 2.75 -8.88 -9.91
CA VAL A 22 1.87 -8.66 -11.04
C VAL A 22 2.63 -8.77 -12.37
N GLY A 23 3.96 -8.66 -12.36
CA GLY A 23 4.81 -8.73 -13.54
C GLY A 23 4.82 -7.42 -14.33
N VAL A 24 4.79 -6.28 -13.64
CA VAL A 24 4.67 -4.94 -14.23
C VAL A 24 5.87 -4.11 -13.87
N GLU A 25 6.29 -3.23 -14.78
CA GLU A 25 7.34 -2.26 -14.48
C GLU A 25 6.92 -1.31 -13.33
N PRO A 26 7.79 -1.04 -12.34
CA PRO A 26 7.45 -0.18 -11.21
C PRO A 26 6.96 1.23 -11.60
N GLY A 27 7.51 1.83 -12.67
CA GLY A 27 7.10 3.16 -13.13
C GLY A 27 5.65 3.20 -13.62
N VAL A 28 5.24 2.17 -14.38
CA VAL A 28 3.86 2.01 -14.86
C VAL A 28 2.91 1.77 -13.68
N LEU A 29 3.32 0.94 -12.72
CA LEU A 29 2.52 0.67 -11.53
C LEU A 29 2.34 1.93 -10.68
N TRP A 30 3.37 2.78 -10.57
CA TRP A 30 3.32 4.02 -9.82
C TRP A 30 2.19 4.95 -10.31
N GLY A 31 2.15 5.23 -11.61
CA GLY A 31 1.10 6.08 -12.20
C GLY A 31 -0.31 5.49 -12.02
N MET A 32 -0.43 4.16 -12.03
CA MET A 32 -1.70 3.50 -11.76
C MET A 32 -2.12 3.63 -10.28
N LEU A 33 -1.18 3.50 -9.34
CA LEU A 33 -1.45 3.68 -7.91
C LEU A 33 -1.82 5.12 -7.56
N GLU A 34 -1.13 6.12 -8.11
CA GLU A 34 -1.50 7.54 -7.95
C GLU A 34 -2.93 7.82 -8.44
N THR A 35 -3.31 7.20 -9.55
CA THR A 35 -4.67 7.35 -10.09
C THR A 35 -5.71 6.70 -9.18
N LEU A 36 -5.40 5.50 -8.66
CA LEU A 36 -6.27 4.78 -7.72
C LEU A 36 -6.38 5.49 -6.37
N GLU A 37 -5.29 6.12 -5.92
CA GLU A 37 -5.25 6.91 -4.69
C GLU A 37 -6.13 8.14 -4.80
N ARG A 38 -6.00 8.91 -5.89
CA ARG A 38 -6.87 10.05 -6.18
C ARG A 38 -8.35 9.66 -6.25
N LYS A 39 -8.64 8.44 -6.72
CA LYS A 39 -10.01 7.87 -6.72
C LYS A 39 -10.44 7.33 -5.35
N GLY A 40 -9.53 7.26 -4.39
CA GLY A 40 -9.74 6.79 -3.03
C GLY A 40 -9.84 5.27 -2.90
N TYR A 41 -9.34 4.50 -3.87
CA TYR A 41 -9.36 3.03 -3.82
C TYR A 41 -8.14 2.44 -3.08
N VAL A 42 -6.99 3.11 -3.17
CA VAL A 42 -5.78 2.74 -2.45
C VAL A 42 -5.28 3.92 -1.65
N GLY A 43 -4.42 3.67 -0.69
CA GLY A 43 -3.80 4.72 0.12
C GLY A 43 -2.51 4.21 0.74
N LEU A 44 -1.73 5.16 1.26
CA LEU A 44 -0.51 4.83 1.99
C LEU A 44 -0.86 4.23 3.35
N ALA A 45 -0.20 3.12 3.67
CA ALA A 45 -0.56 2.31 4.83
C ALA A 45 -0.29 3.00 6.17
N TYR A 46 0.58 4.01 6.19
CA TYR A 46 0.92 4.81 7.37
C TYR A 46 0.07 6.07 7.53
N SER A 47 -0.63 6.55 6.49
CA SER A 47 -1.42 7.80 6.57
C SER A 47 -2.68 7.68 7.43
N GLU A 48 -3.23 6.47 7.57
CA GLU A 48 -4.46 6.21 8.36
C GLU A 48 -4.18 5.60 9.74
N SER A 49 -2.91 5.37 10.11
CA SER A 49 -2.55 4.79 11.40
C SER A 49 -1.77 5.79 12.23
N PRO A 50 -2.38 6.40 13.27
CA PRO A 50 -1.67 7.38 14.12
C PRO A 50 -0.43 6.78 14.79
N ALA A 51 -0.39 5.45 15.00
CA ALA A 51 0.77 4.76 15.53
C ALA A 51 1.94 4.61 14.54
N CYS A 52 1.67 4.61 13.23
CA CYS A 52 2.69 4.43 12.19
C CYS A 52 3.25 5.76 11.65
N GLY A 53 2.64 6.89 12.03
CA GLY A 53 3.11 8.24 11.67
C GLY A 53 4.30 8.73 12.51
N THR A 54 4.64 8.02 13.60
CA THR A 54 5.66 8.49 14.56
C THR A 54 6.59 7.38 15.06
N VAL A 55 6.12 6.14 15.25
CA VAL A 55 6.97 5.07 15.81
C VAL A 55 6.64 3.70 15.20
N CYS A 56 7.55 3.14 14.41
CA CYS A 56 7.38 1.81 13.79
C CYS A 56 7.23 0.66 14.80
N GLY A 57 7.60 0.84 16.07
CA GLY A 57 7.68 -0.22 17.09
C GLY A 57 6.34 -0.89 17.46
N ALA A 58 5.23 -0.15 17.36
CA ALA A 58 3.87 -0.62 17.66
C ALA A 58 2.97 -0.74 16.42
N CYS A 59 3.51 -0.46 15.24
CA CYS A 59 2.77 -0.47 13.99
C CYS A 59 2.53 -1.92 13.51
N THR A 60 1.32 -2.25 13.04
CA THR A 60 1.03 -3.53 12.38
C THR A 60 1.91 -3.77 11.14
N LEU A 61 2.57 -2.71 10.64
CA LEU A 61 3.52 -2.73 9.53
C LEU A 61 4.99 -2.83 10.00
N ARG A 62 5.28 -3.21 11.25
CA ARG A 62 6.65 -3.26 11.80
C ARG A 62 7.62 -4.07 10.92
N ASN A 63 7.15 -5.16 10.30
CA ASN A 63 7.94 -6.00 9.40
C ASN A 63 8.32 -5.31 8.07
N LEU A 64 7.71 -4.16 7.77
CA LEU A 64 7.99 -3.34 6.59
C LEU A 64 8.76 -2.05 6.94
N CYS A 65 9.07 -1.83 8.22
CA CYS A 65 9.91 -0.72 8.64
C CYS A 65 11.40 -1.06 8.50
N PRO A 66 12.23 -0.07 8.11
CA PRO A 66 13.65 -0.27 7.83
C PRO A 66 14.45 -0.71 9.07
N ALA A 67 13.95 -0.48 10.29
CA ALA A 67 14.40 -1.17 11.49
C ALA A 67 13.29 -1.25 12.55
N SER A 68 13.34 -2.28 13.40
CA SER A 68 12.47 -2.36 14.58
C SER A 68 12.81 -1.22 15.54
N GLY A 69 12.00 -0.15 15.53
CA GLY A 69 12.17 1.00 16.43
C GLY A 69 12.57 2.32 15.76
N SER A 70 12.65 2.40 14.43
CA SER A 70 12.85 3.68 13.76
C SER A 70 11.60 4.57 13.88
N GLU A 71 11.79 5.82 14.32
CA GLU A 71 10.77 6.89 14.25
C GLU A 71 10.56 7.40 12.80
N THR A 72 11.41 6.96 11.88
CA THR A 72 11.35 7.36 10.47
C THR A 72 10.43 6.42 9.68
N PRO A 73 9.45 6.95 8.92
CA PRO A 73 8.67 6.13 8.00
C PRO A 73 9.60 5.39 7.02
N PRO A 74 9.18 4.23 6.50
CA PRO A 74 9.98 3.49 5.53
C PRO A 74 10.35 4.38 4.35
N PRO A 75 11.59 4.31 3.84
CA PRO A 75 12.04 5.12 2.71
C PRO A 75 11.24 4.84 1.43
N THR A 76 10.51 3.72 1.41
CA THR A 76 9.64 3.31 0.30
C THR A 76 8.17 3.37 0.70
N PRO A 77 7.30 3.96 -0.14
CA PRO A 77 5.87 4.00 0.12
C PRO A 77 5.27 2.59 0.17
N VAL A 78 4.51 2.35 1.24
CA VAL A 78 3.74 1.11 1.44
C VAL A 78 2.29 1.42 1.13
N TRP A 79 1.73 0.69 0.19
CA TRP A 79 0.36 0.86 -0.31
C TRP A 79 -0.57 -0.18 0.30
N ARG A 80 -1.84 0.18 0.48
CA ARG A 80 -2.93 -0.70 0.91
C ARG A 80 -4.25 -0.32 0.25
N LEU A 81 -5.20 -1.26 0.23
CA LEU A 81 -6.60 -0.95 -0.05
C LEU A 81 -7.21 -0.05 1.04
N THR A 82 -8.02 0.91 0.60
CA THR A 82 -8.94 1.65 1.46
C THR A 82 -10.23 0.85 1.65
N PRO A 83 -11.12 1.23 2.59
CA PRO A 83 -12.45 0.64 2.69
C PRO A 83 -13.25 0.74 1.38
N LYS A 84 -13.09 1.85 0.64
CA LYS A 84 -13.73 2.06 -0.66
C LYS A 84 -13.17 1.10 -1.72
N GLY A 85 -11.84 0.93 -1.77
CA GLY A 85 -11.17 -0.04 -2.64
C GLY A 85 -11.60 -1.47 -2.40
N ARG A 86 -11.74 -1.85 -1.13
CA ARG A 86 -12.21 -3.19 -0.76
C ARG A 86 -13.64 -3.44 -1.24
N ARG A 87 -14.56 -2.51 -0.97
CA ARG A 87 -15.95 -2.63 -1.45
C ARG A 87 -16.02 -2.70 -2.97
N ALA A 88 -15.23 -1.90 -3.66
CA ALA A 88 -15.12 -1.95 -5.12
C ALA A 88 -14.66 -3.34 -5.61
N LEU A 89 -13.63 -3.92 -4.99
CA LEU A 89 -13.15 -5.26 -5.33
C LEU A 89 -14.21 -6.35 -5.09
N GLU A 90 -14.93 -6.25 -3.97
CA GLU A 90 -16.02 -7.18 -3.59
C GLU A 90 -17.24 -7.05 -4.51
N GLN A 91 -17.57 -5.82 -4.93
CA GLN A 91 -18.64 -5.54 -5.88
C GLN A 91 -18.25 -5.83 -7.34
N GLY A 92 -17.04 -6.33 -7.57
CA GLY A 92 -16.60 -6.77 -8.88
C GLY A 92 -16.31 -5.65 -9.86
N LEU A 93 -15.77 -4.52 -9.35
CA LEU A 93 -15.27 -3.40 -10.17
C LEU A 93 -14.58 -3.89 -11.46
#